data_AF-A0A3N5LMU7-F1
#
_entry.id   AF-A0A3N5LMU7-F1
#
_cell.length_a   1.000
_cell.length_b   1.000
_cell.length_c   1.000
_cell.angle_alpha   90.00
_cell.angle_beta   90.00
_cell.angle_gamma   90.00
#
_symmetry.space_group_name_H-M   'P 1'
#
loop_
_entity.id
_entity.type
_entity.pdbx_description
1 polymer ?
#
loop_
_entity_poly.entity_id
_entity_poly.type
_entity_poly.pdbx_seq_one_letter_code
_entity_poly.pdbx_strand_id
1 'polypeptide(L)'
;PVHAINNTAVLVLALLYGQGDYERTICTAVMCGLDTDCNGANAGSVMGIITGARALPAKWTDPLQDTLYSDLARFSENRISDLAHRTVRLAQEFLSLQPS
;
A
#
# COMPACT_ATOMS: atom_id res chain seq x y z
N PRO A 1 -17.04 10.83 4.48
CA PRO A 1 -17.48 9.91 5.58
C PRO A 1 -18.23 8.66 5.10
N VAL A 2 -18.93 8.71 3.97
CA VAL A 2 -19.77 7.60 3.46
C VAL A 2 -18.95 6.37 3.02
N HIS A 3 -17.65 6.54 2.72
CA HIS A 3 -16.78 5.47 2.20
C HIS A 3 -15.73 4.92 3.18
N ALA A 4 -15.51 5.57 4.35
CA ALA A 4 -14.41 5.19 5.23
C ALA A 4 -14.72 3.92 6.05
N ILE A 5 -15.95 3.80 6.56
CA ILE A 5 -16.35 2.70 7.46
C ILE A 5 -16.45 1.38 6.68
N ASN A 6 -17.11 1.40 5.52
CA ASN A 6 -17.21 0.25 4.62
C ASN A 6 -15.84 -0.18 4.08
N ASN A 7 -14.96 0.75 3.67
CA ASN A 7 -13.62 0.39 3.21
C ASN A 7 -12.79 -0.25 4.34
N THR A 8 -12.92 0.27 5.57
CA THR A 8 -12.28 -0.32 6.76
C THR A 8 -12.81 -1.73 7.02
N ALA A 9 -14.13 -1.95 6.93
CA ALA A 9 -14.73 -3.27 7.12
C ALA A 9 -14.26 -4.28 6.06
N VAL A 10 -14.18 -3.87 4.78
CA VAL A 10 -13.62 -4.68 3.69
C VAL A 10 -12.16 -5.04 3.96
N LEU A 11 -11.34 -4.08 4.39
CA LEU A 11 -9.94 -4.32 4.71
C LEU A 11 -9.78 -5.35 5.85
N VAL A 12 -10.54 -5.19 6.93
CA VAL A 12 -10.52 -6.15 8.05
C VAL A 12 -10.93 -7.55 7.60
N LEU A 13 -11.99 -7.65 6.80
CA LEU A 13 -12.43 -8.92 6.22
C LEU A 13 -11.31 -9.57 5.37
N ALA A 14 -10.71 -8.79 4.47
CA ALA A 14 -9.65 -9.26 3.61
C ALA A 14 -8.43 -9.76 4.39
N LEU A 15 -8.03 -9.07 5.46
CA LEU A 15 -6.92 -9.49 6.32
C LEU A 15 -7.24 -10.79 7.08
N LEU A 16 -8.45 -10.92 7.62
CA LEU A 16 -8.89 -12.12 8.34
C LEU A 16 -8.96 -13.35 7.43
N TYR A 17 -9.54 -13.19 6.24
CA TYR A 17 -9.73 -14.28 5.29
C TYR A 17 -8.53 -14.52 4.36
N GLY A 18 -7.61 -13.57 4.30
CA GLY A 18 -6.34 -13.68 3.57
C GLY A 18 -5.32 -14.57 4.27
N GLN A 19 -5.43 -14.76 5.59
CA GLN A 19 -4.59 -15.69 6.37
C GLN A 19 -3.07 -15.44 6.21
N GLY A 20 -2.68 -14.17 6.06
CA GLY A 20 -1.27 -13.80 5.85
C GLY A 20 -0.76 -14.01 4.42
N ASP A 21 -1.59 -14.50 3.50
CA ASP A 21 -1.23 -14.60 2.08
C ASP A 21 -1.50 -13.26 1.36
N TYR A 22 -0.46 -12.69 0.75
CA TYR A 22 -0.51 -11.37 0.10
C TYR A 22 -1.57 -11.31 -1.01
N GLU A 23 -1.58 -12.30 -1.90
CA GLU A 23 -2.43 -12.29 -3.08
C GLU A 23 -3.89 -12.52 -2.70
N ARG A 24 -4.14 -13.50 -1.84
CA ARG A 24 -5.47 -13.82 -1.34
C ARG A 24 -6.07 -12.63 -0.61
N THR A 25 -5.28 -11.92 0.18
CA THR A 25 -5.72 -10.72 0.90
C THR A 25 -6.14 -9.62 -0.08
N ILE A 26 -5.30 -9.27 -1.06
CA ILE A 26 -5.61 -8.22 -2.04
C ILE A 26 -6.81 -8.62 -2.91
N CYS A 27 -6.81 -9.83 -3.47
CA CYS A 27 -7.90 -10.32 -4.30
C CYS A 27 -9.22 -10.32 -3.53
N THR A 28 -9.21 -10.72 -2.25
CA THR A 28 -10.40 -10.67 -1.39
C THR A 28 -10.89 -9.23 -1.22
N ALA A 29 -10.00 -8.27 -0.91
CA ALA A 29 -10.36 -6.86 -0.76
C ALA A 29 -11.00 -6.27 -2.03
N VAL A 30 -10.44 -6.60 -3.20
CA VAL A 30 -10.98 -6.16 -4.51
C VAL A 30 -12.31 -6.83 -4.82
N MET A 31 -12.46 -8.13 -4.57
CA MET A 31 -13.70 -8.87 -4.83
C MET A 31 -14.87 -8.44 -3.93
N CYS A 32 -14.61 -7.83 -2.78
CA CYS A 32 -15.66 -7.21 -1.96
C CYS A 32 -16.34 -6.01 -2.64
N GLY A 33 -15.75 -5.46 -3.70
CA GLY A 33 -16.32 -4.35 -4.46
C GLY A 33 -16.21 -3.00 -3.75
N LEU A 34 -17.18 -2.13 -4.05
CA LEU A 34 -17.22 -0.72 -3.63
C LEU A 34 -16.04 0.07 -4.21
N ASP A 35 -15.15 0.55 -3.37
CA ASP A 35 -13.96 1.35 -3.70
C ASP A 35 -12.76 0.42 -3.84
N THR A 36 -12.74 -0.32 -4.95
CA THR A 36 -11.84 -1.47 -5.14
C THR A 36 -10.37 -1.07 -5.19
N ASP A 37 -10.07 0.10 -5.73
CA ASP A 37 -8.71 0.65 -5.80
C ASP A 37 -8.20 0.99 -4.40
N CYS A 38 -8.96 1.73 -3.59
CA CYS A 38 -8.54 2.04 -2.23
C CYS A 38 -8.45 0.78 -1.35
N ASN A 39 -9.43 -0.12 -1.46
CA ASN A 39 -9.43 -1.37 -0.67
C ASN A 39 -8.24 -2.26 -1.03
N GLY A 40 -7.95 -2.43 -2.32
CA GLY A 40 -6.78 -3.18 -2.79
C GLY A 40 -5.47 -2.53 -2.37
N ALA A 41 -5.33 -1.20 -2.52
CA ALA A 41 -4.13 -0.46 -2.16
C ALA A 41 -3.85 -0.52 -0.65
N ASN A 42 -4.89 -0.37 0.19
CA ASN A 42 -4.75 -0.46 1.65
C ASN A 42 -4.38 -1.89 2.09
N ALA A 43 -5.05 -2.90 1.53
CA ALA A 43 -4.74 -4.31 1.79
C ALA A 43 -3.29 -4.65 1.40
N GLY A 44 -2.87 -4.21 0.22
CA GLY A 44 -1.50 -4.40 -0.26
C GLY A 44 -0.47 -3.66 0.58
N SER A 45 -0.79 -2.47 1.10
CA SER A 45 0.11 -1.71 1.99
C SER A 45 0.32 -2.43 3.33
N VAL A 46 -0.76 -2.89 3.98
CA VAL A 46 -0.68 -3.64 5.24
C VAL A 46 0.09 -4.95 5.04
N MET A 47 -0.26 -5.71 3.99
CA MET A 47 0.44 -6.96 3.70
C MET A 47 1.88 -6.74 3.26
N GLY A 48 2.19 -5.61 2.61
CA GLY A 48 3.55 -5.22 2.26
C GLY A 48 4.42 -4.92 3.48
N ILE A 49 3.85 -4.34 4.54
CA ILE A 49 4.52 -4.16 5.84
C ILE A 49 4.81 -5.53 6.48
N ILE A 50 3.80 -6.42 6.50
CA ILE A 50 3.91 -7.75 7.13
C ILE A 50 4.92 -8.64 6.38
N THR A 51 4.88 -8.63 5.05
CA THR A 51 5.68 -9.50 4.19
C THR A 51 7.09 -8.94 3.97
N GLY A 52 7.22 -7.62 3.93
CA GLY A 52 8.43 -6.92 3.53
C GLY A 52 8.58 -6.86 2.00
N ALA A 53 9.07 -5.73 1.48
CA ALA A 53 9.13 -5.46 0.04
C ALA A 53 9.88 -6.51 -0.79
N ARG A 54 10.95 -7.11 -0.26
CA ARG A 54 11.76 -8.13 -0.96
C ARG A 54 11.07 -9.49 -1.11
N ALA A 55 10.04 -9.76 -0.31
CA ALA A 55 9.31 -11.03 -0.33
C ALA A 55 7.95 -10.91 -1.04
N LEU A 56 7.64 -9.75 -1.62
CA LEU A 56 6.44 -9.57 -2.43
C LEU A 56 6.50 -10.44 -3.70
N PRO A 57 5.39 -11.05 -4.15
CA PRO A 57 5.42 -11.89 -5.34
C PRO A 57 5.74 -11.06 -6.58
N ALA A 58 6.75 -11.50 -7.34
CA ALA A 58 7.29 -10.81 -8.51
C ALA A 58 6.22 -10.41 -9.54
N LYS A 59 5.19 -11.24 -9.72
CA LYS A 59 4.09 -10.95 -10.66
C LYS A 59 3.32 -9.66 -10.36
N TRP A 60 3.36 -9.17 -9.11
CA TRP A 60 2.72 -7.91 -8.71
C TRP A 60 3.68 -6.73 -8.79
N THR A 61 4.99 -6.94 -8.62
CA THR A 61 5.99 -5.86 -8.58
C THR A 61 6.68 -5.64 -9.93
N ASP A 62 7.00 -6.71 -10.65
CA ASP A 62 7.75 -6.66 -11.90
C ASP A 62 7.04 -5.84 -12.99
N PRO A 63 5.70 -5.92 -13.17
CA PRO A 63 5.02 -5.09 -14.18
C PRO A 63 5.15 -3.58 -13.93
N LEU A 64 5.36 -3.18 -12.68
CA LEU A 64 5.49 -1.77 -12.30
C LEU A 64 6.88 -1.21 -12.60
N GLN A 65 7.90 -2.08 -12.74
CA GLN A 65 9.29 -1.70 -13.02
C GLN A 65 9.85 -0.63 -12.05
N ASP A 66 9.38 -0.64 -10.79
CA ASP A 66 9.72 0.39 -9.80
C ASP A 66 9.34 1.82 -10.24
N THR A 67 8.35 1.98 -11.13
CA THR A 67 7.95 3.26 -11.72
C THR A 67 6.53 3.67 -11.31
N LEU A 68 6.34 4.95 -11.00
CA LEU A 68 5.05 5.59 -10.72
C LEU A 68 4.91 6.84 -11.59
N TYR A 69 3.88 6.86 -12.43
CA TYR A 69 3.48 8.04 -13.18
C TYR A 69 2.40 8.84 -12.44
N SER A 70 2.52 10.16 -12.44
CA SER A 70 1.51 11.05 -11.84
C SER A 70 1.30 12.31 -12.68
N ASP A 71 0.20 13.02 -12.49
CA ASP A 71 -0.07 14.29 -13.17
C ASP A 71 0.42 15.51 -12.36
N LEU A 72 1.31 15.28 -11.38
CA LEU A 72 1.90 16.34 -10.58
C LEU A 72 3.07 16.96 -11.35
N ALA A 73 2.98 18.26 -11.64
CA ALA A 73 4.06 19.01 -12.27
C ALA A 73 5.38 18.82 -11.51
N ARG A 74 6.44 18.45 -12.24
CA ARG A 74 7.79 18.13 -11.72
C ARG A 74 7.90 16.82 -10.93
N PHE A 75 6.83 16.05 -10.81
CA PHE A 75 6.79 14.71 -10.20
C PHE A 75 6.04 13.73 -11.09
N SER A 76 6.12 13.90 -12.42
CA SER A 76 5.33 13.12 -13.37
C SER A 76 5.78 11.67 -13.51
N GLU A 77 7.04 11.40 -13.22
CA GLU A 77 7.64 10.07 -13.21
C GLU A 77 8.53 9.94 -11.97
N ASN A 78 8.25 8.97 -11.11
CA ASN A 78 9.00 8.73 -9.89
C ASN A 78 9.32 7.25 -9.77
N ARG A 79 10.35 6.93 -8.98
CA ARG A 79 10.56 5.56 -8.54
C ARG A 79 9.78 5.28 -7.28
N ILE A 80 9.10 4.14 -7.21
CA ILE A 80 8.34 3.75 -6.01
C ILE A 80 9.29 3.63 -4.81
N SER A 81 10.46 3.03 -5.03
CA SER A 81 11.53 2.89 -4.04
C SER A 81 12.04 4.24 -3.52
N ASP A 82 12.26 5.22 -4.39
CA ASP A 82 12.71 6.57 -3.99
C ASP A 82 11.68 7.27 -3.11
N LEU A 83 10.39 7.14 -3.44
CA LEU A 83 9.30 7.68 -2.63
C LEU A 83 9.23 7.00 -1.26
N ALA A 84 9.40 5.68 -1.20
CA ALA A 84 9.44 4.94 0.06
C ALA A 84 10.63 5.39 0.94
N HIS A 85 11.84 5.47 0.37
CA HIS A 85 13.02 5.95 1.09
C HIS A 85 12.87 7.39 1.58
N ARG A 86 12.32 8.27 0.74
CA ARG A 86 12.04 9.66 1.12
C ARG A 86 11.05 9.73 2.28
N THR A 87 10.02 8.89 2.28
CA THR A 87 9.03 8.82 3.36
C THR A 87 9.67 8.40 4.69
N VAL A 88 10.52 7.37 4.66
CA VAL A 88 11.28 6.93 5.85
C VAL A 88 12.19 8.05 6.37
N ARG A 89 12.95 8.70 5.49
CA ARG A 89 13.84 9.81 5.87
C ARG A 89 13.08 10.94 6.57
N LEU A 90 11.95 11.38 5.98
CA LEU A 90 11.12 12.44 6.55
C LEU A 90 10.52 12.03 7.90
N ALA A 91 10.10 10.77 8.05
CA ALA A 91 9.58 10.26 9.32
C ALA A 91 10.67 10.27 10.41
N GLN A 92 11.90 9.87 10.08
CA GLN A 92 13.04 9.89 11.01
C GLN A 92 13.41 11.33 11.41
N GLU A 93 13.46 12.26 10.45
CA GLU A 93 13.68 13.68 10.71
C GLU A 93 12.60 14.23 11.65
N PHE A 94 11.32 13.95 11.37
CA PHE A 94 10.21 14.40 12.20
C PHE A 94 10.29 13.86 13.64
N LEU A 95 10.58 12.57 13.79
CA LEU A 95 10.72 11.94 15.12
C LEU A 95 11.92 12.51 15.90
N SER A 96 12.99 12.92 15.22
CA SER A 96 14.15 13.56 15.87
C SER A 96 13.87 14.97 16.38
N LEU A 97 12.82 15.63 15.88
CA LEU A 97 12.42 16.98 16.26
C LEU A 97 11.42 16.99 17.43
N GLN A 98 10.85 15.85 17.84
CA GLN A 98 9.93 15.80 18.96
C GLN A 98 10.70 15.86 20.28
N PRO A 99 10.37 16.78 21.20
CA PRO A 99 11.01 16.84 22.51
C PRO A 99 10.71 15.57 23.30
N SER A 100 11.73 15.07 24.01
CA SER A 100 11.70 13.89 24.89
C SER A 100 10.73 14.03 26.05
#